data_AF-A0A819I3K4-F1
#
_entry.id   AF-A0A819I3K4-F1
#
_cell.length_a   1.000
_cell.length_b   1.000
_cell.length_c   1.000
_cell.angle_alpha   90.00
_cell.angle_beta   90.00
_cell.angle_gamma   90.00
#
_symmetry.space_group_name_H-M   'P 1'
#
loop_
_entity.id
_entity.type
_entity.pdbx_description
1 polymer ?
#
loop_
_entity_poly.entity_id
_entity_poly.type
_entity_poly.pdbx_seq_one_letter_code
_entity_poly.pdbx_strand_id
1 'polypeptide(L)'
;IHSTITSVLRSCPTATELFKSVAERGQWSHMFTQAFQLYNQGHIEQAFMIYLYLAEVGYEVAQSNVAYIIDQMPIDISNIYKKQQERYKKALIYWHRAAIQGFHYARIKLGDYYF
;
A
#
# COMPACT_ATOMS: atom_id res chain seq x y z
N ILE A 1 8.75 -20.10 43.61
CA ILE A 1 8.27 -21.02 42.55
C ILE A 1 8.06 -20.18 41.30
N HIS A 2 9.04 -20.23 40.39
CA HIS A 2 9.06 -19.49 39.13
C HIS A 2 8.27 -20.34 38.12
N SER A 3 7.13 -19.87 37.63
CA SER A 3 6.33 -20.60 36.65
C SER A 3 7.07 -20.63 35.30
N THR A 4 7.65 -21.78 34.96
CA THR A 4 8.54 -22.02 33.82
C THR A 4 7.86 -22.66 32.60
N ILE A 5 6.53 -22.62 32.49
CA ILE A 5 5.84 -23.31 31.38
C ILE A 5 4.71 -22.46 30.80
N THR A 6 5.08 -21.55 29.90
CA THR A 6 4.30 -21.11 28.71
C THR A 6 5.31 -20.43 27.77
N SER A 7 6.07 -21.22 27.01
CA SER A 7 7.23 -20.74 26.26
C SER A 7 6.85 -20.10 24.91
N VAL A 8 6.08 -19.01 24.93
CA VAL A 8 6.07 -18.12 23.76
C VAL A 8 7.39 -17.36 23.77
N LEU A 9 8.23 -17.58 22.76
CA LEU A 9 9.49 -16.85 22.59
C LEU A 9 9.18 -15.36 22.48
N ARG A 10 9.83 -14.54 23.31
CA ARG A 10 9.70 -13.08 23.24
C ARG A 10 10.40 -12.59 21.97
N SER A 11 9.60 -12.21 20.99
CA SER A 11 10.08 -11.66 19.73
C SER A 11 9.17 -10.50 19.33
N CYS A 12 9.70 -9.27 19.37
CA CYS A 12 8.96 -8.08 18.94
C CYS A 12 8.52 -8.18 17.47
N PRO A 13 9.38 -8.60 16.51
CA PRO A 13 8.95 -8.76 15.11
C PRO A 13 7.78 -9.73 14.97
N THR A 14 7.84 -10.88 15.66
CA THR A 14 6.76 -11.87 15.63
C THR A 14 5.47 -11.32 16.24
N ALA A 15 5.57 -10.60 17.34
CA ALA A 15 4.40 -9.96 17.96
C ALA A 15 3.76 -8.91 17.02
N THR A 16 4.57 -8.06 16.40
CA THR A 16 4.10 -7.04 15.46
C THR A 16 3.37 -7.67 14.27
N GLU A 17 3.93 -8.72 13.65
CA GLU A 17 3.29 -9.41 12.53
C GLU A 17 1.96 -10.07 12.92
N LEU A 18 1.89 -10.67 14.11
CA LEU A 18 0.64 -11.24 14.63
C LEU A 18 -0.43 -10.18 14.86
N PHE A 19 -0.09 -9.05 15.50
CA PHE A 19 -1.03 -7.95 15.71
C PHE A 19 -1.48 -7.31 14.40
N LYS A 20 -0.55 -7.10 13.46
CA LYS A 20 -0.84 -6.62 12.11
C LYS A 20 -1.85 -7.53 11.41
N SER A 21 -1.62 -8.85 11.44
CA SER A 21 -2.51 -9.84 10.81
C SER A 21 -3.95 -9.78 11.31
N VAL A 22 -4.17 -9.40 12.57
CA VAL A 22 -5.52 -9.20 13.13
C VAL A 22 -6.08 -7.84 12.72
N ALA A 23 -5.29 -6.77 12.86
CA ALA A 23 -5.71 -5.40 12.54
C ALA A 23 -6.14 -5.26 11.07
N GLU A 24 -5.47 -5.96 10.16
CA GLU A 24 -5.70 -5.89 8.72
C GLU A 24 -6.93 -6.67 8.22
N ARG A 25 -7.48 -7.58 9.03
CA ARG A 25 -8.67 -8.38 8.66
C ARG A 25 -10.00 -7.73 9.04
N GLY A 26 -9.97 -6.48 9.49
CA GLY A 26 -11.15 -5.74 9.94
C GLY A 26 -12.06 -5.21 8.82
N GLN A 27 -12.96 -4.32 9.21
CA GLN A 27 -13.97 -3.68 8.34
C GLN A 27 -13.37 -2.89 7.16
N TRP A 28 -12.08 -2.56 7.21
CA TRP A 28 -11.33 -1.90 6.13
C TRP A 28 -11.36 -2.69 4.81
N SER A 29 -11.59 -4.01 4.87
CA SER A 29 -11.81 -4.88 3.69
C SER A 29 -12.93 -4.38 2.76
N HIS A 30 -13.98 -3.75 3.29
CA HIS A 30 -15.05 -3.18 2.47
C HIS A 30 -14.58 -1.98 1.64
N MET A 31 -13.64 -1.18 2.17
CA MET A 31 -13.08 -0.04 1.44
C MET A 31 -12.25 -0.48 0.23
N PHE A 32 -11.54 -1.62 0.32
CA PHE A 32 -10.86 -2.21 -0.84
C PHE A 32 -11.85 -2.59 -1.95
N THR A 33 -12.97 -3.21 -1.57
CA THR A 33 -14.01 -3.60 -2.52
C THR A 33 -14.60 -2.37 -3.21
N GLN A 34 -14.90 -1.32 -2.44
CA GLN A 34 -15.41 -0.05 -2.97
C GLN A 34 -14.40 0.61 -3.92
N ALA A 35 -13.13 0.72 -3.52
CA ALA A 35 -12.08 1.32 -4.35
C ALA A 35 -11.90 0.58 -5.67
N PHE A 36 -11.93 -0.77 -5.64
CA PHE A 36 -11.84 -1.59 -6.84
C PHE A 36 -13.03 -1.40 -7.78
N GLN A 37 -14.27 -1.35 -7.24
CA GLN A 37 -15.47 -1.10 -8.03
C GLN A 37 -15.43 0.28 -8.71
N LEU A 38 -15.07 1.33 -7.97
CA LEU A 38 -14.92 2.69 -8.50
C LEU A 38 -13.86 2.74 -9.61
N TYR A 39 -12.73 2.06 -9.41
CA TYR A 39 -11.67 2.00 -10.42
C TYR A 39 -12.18 1.35 -11.72
N ASN A 40 -12.87 0.21 -11.62
CA ASN A 40 -13.42 -0.49 -12.80
C ASN A 40 -14.53 0.29 -13.52
N GLN A 41 -15.27 1.13 -12.80
CA GLN A 41 -16.28 2.02 -13.37
C GLN A 41 -15.67 3.28 -14.02
N GLY A 42 -14.35 3.46 -13.94
CA GLY A 42 -13.65 4.63 -14.47
C GLY A 42 -13.63 5.83 -13.54
N HIS A 43 -14.13 5.71 -12.30
CA HIS A 43 -14.06 6.74 -11.26
C HIS A 43 -12.68 6.75 -10.57
N ILE A 44 -11.63 6.98 -11.36
CA ILE A 44 -10.23 6.80 -10.94
C ILE A 44 -9.85 7.71 -9.75
N GLU A 45 -10.27 8.97 -9.74
CA GLU A 45 -9.94 9.90 -8.65
C GLU A 45 -10.52 9.44 -7.30
N GLN A 46 -11.77 8.96 -7.29
CA GLN A 46 -12.42 8.49 -6.07
C GLN A 46 -11.77 7.20 -5.57
N ALA A 47 -11.50 6.25 -6.48
CA ALA A 47 -10.76 5.04 -6.16
C ALA A 47 -9.36 5.36 -5.60
N PHE A 48 -8.66 6.32 -6.23
CA PHE A 48 -7.34 6.78 -5.80
C PHE A 48 -7.37 7.32 -4.38
N MET A 49 -8.35 8.16 -4.01
CA MET A 49 -8.44 8.71 -2.66
C MET A 49 -8.65 7.64 -1.59
N ILE A 50 -9.47 6.62 -1.87
CA ILE A 50 -9.70 5.50 -0.94
C ILE A 50 -8.42 4.65 -0.81
N TYR A 51 -7.80 4.30 -1.93
CA TYR A 51 -6.53 3.56 -1.91
C TYR A 51 -5.42 4.36 -1.22
N LEU A 52 -5.34 5.68 -1.42
CA LEU A 52 -4.38 6.56 -0.77
C LEU A 52 -4.54 6.54 0.74
N TYR A 53 -5.77 6.67 1.22
CA TYR A 53 -6.07 6.57 2.65
C TYR A 53 -5.59 5.23 3.23
N LEU A 54 -5.96 4.11 2.60
CA LEU A 54 -5.57 2.78 3.05
C LEU A 54 -4.03 2.55 2.97
N ALA A 55 -3.38 3.13 1.97
CA ALA A 55 -1.93 3.05 1.79
C ALA A 55 -1.17 3.79 2.90
N GLU A 56 -1.67 4.95 3.35
CA GLU A 56 -1.14 5.70 4.48
C GLU A 56 -1.38 4.99 5.82
N VAL A 57 -2.49 4.27 5.97
CA VAL A 57 -2.72 3.40 7.14
C VAL A 57 -1.71 2.24 7.18
N GLY A 58 -1.20 1.82 6.02
CA GLY A 58 -0.08 0.88 5.94
C GLY A 58 -0.37 -0.41 5.17
N TYR A 59 -1.54 -0.54 4.54
CA TYR A 59 -1.86 -1.74 3.77
C TYR A 59 -0.99 -1.83 2.51
N GLU A 60 -0.25 -2.93 2.37
CA GLU A 60 0.63 -3.18 1.22
C GLU A 60 -0.14 -3.14 -0.11
N VAL A 61 -1.28 -3.85 -0.21
CA VAL A 61 -2.11 -3.90 -1.42
C VAL A 61 -2.59 -2.50 -1.84
N ALA A 62 -2.88 -1.63 -0.87
CA ALA A 62 -3.24 -0.25 -1.16
C ALA A 62 -2.04 0.56 -1.66
N GLN A 63 -0.86 0.38 -1.06
CA GLN A 63 0.37 1.06 -1.48
C GLN A 63 0.74 0.71 -2.93
N SER A 64 0.68 -0.57 -3.31
CA SER A 64 0.94 -1.00 -4.68
C SER A 64 -0.10 -0.47 -5.67
N ASN A 65 -1.39 -0.46 -5.30
CA ASN A 65 -2.45 0.11 -6.14
C ASN A 65 -2.32 1.63 -6.32
N VAL A 66 -2.01 2.38 -5.25
CA VAL A 66 -1.74 3.83 -5.33
C VAL A 66 -0.58 4.09 -6.26
N ALA A 67 0.53 3.37 -6.09
CA ALA A 67 1.72 3.52 -6.93
C ALA A 67 1.39 3.24 -8.41
N TYR A 68 0.63 2.18 -8.68
CA TYR A 68 0.18 1.83 -10.02
C TYR A 68 -0.72 2.91 -10.64
N ILE A 69 -1.71 3.41 -9.90
CA ILE A 69 -2.60 4.48 -10.38
C ILE A 69 -1.76 5.72 -10.70
N ILE A 70 -0.86 6.11 -9.80
CA ILE A 70 0.06 7.23 -10.02
C ILE A 70 0.95 6.96 -11.23
N ASP A 71 1.36 5.73 -11.55
CA ASP A 71 2.20 5.41 -12.73
C ASP A 71 1.43 5.42 -14.06
N GLN A 72 0.16 5.02 -14.05
CA GLN A 72 -0.67 4.89 -15.25
C GLN A 72 -1.53 6.12 -15.56
N MET A 73 -1.75 7.02 -14.59
CA MET A 73 -2.60 8.20 -14.79
C MET A 73 -2.12 9.10 -15.95
N PRO A 74 -2.97 9.39 -16.94
CA PRO A 74 -2.69 10.46 -17.89
C PRO A 74 -2.49 11.79 -17.14
N ILE A 75 -1.54 12.60 -17.61
CA ILE A 75 -1.19 13.88 -16.99
C ILE A 75 -2.44 14.80 -16.88
N ASP A 76 -3.37 14.69 -17.83
CA ASP A 76 -4.62 15.48 -17.88
C ASP A 76 -5.64 15.15 -16.78
N ILE A 77 -5.66 13.93 -16.26
CA ILE A 77 -6.63 13.51 -15.22
C ILE A 77 -6.14 13.94 -13.82
N SER A 78 -4.88 14.36 -13.72
CA SER A 78 -4.22 14.69 -12.47
C SER A 78 -4.00 16.21 -12.38
N ASN A 79 -5.03 16.97 -11.98
CA ASN A 79 -4.79 18.28 -11.36
C ASN A 79 -4.03 18.15 -10.02
N ILE A 80 -3.86 16.92 -9.53
CA ILE A 80 -3.14 16.56 -8.29
C ILE A 80 -1.63 16.77 -8.44
N TYR A 81 -1.03 16.34 -9.56
CA TYR A 81 0.40 16.50 -9.85
C TYR A 81 0.61 17.32 -11.12
N LYS A 82 1.04 18.58 -10.95
CA LYS A 82 1.32 19.50 -12.06
C LYS A 82 2.57 19.13 -12.88
N LYS A 83 3.51 18.40 -12.26
CA LYS A 83 4.78 18.02 -12.89
C LYS A 83 4.95 16.50 -12.87
N GLN A 84 5.33 15.96 -14.02
CA GLN A 84 5.60 14.53 -14.19
C GLN A 84 6.69 14.00 -13.23
N GLN A 85 7.72 14.81 -12.95
CA GLN A 85 8.77 14.43 -12.00
C GLN A 85 8.26 14.28 -10.55
N GLU A 86 7.33 15.12 -10.12
CA GLU A 86 6.76 15.05 -8.76
C GLU A 86 5.86 13.82 -8.62
N ARG A 87 5.10 13.51 -9.66
CA ARG A 87 4.29 12.31 -9.79
C ARG A 87 5.13 11.05 -9.63
N TYR A 88 6.22 10.94 -10.39
CA TYR A 88 7.16 9.82 -10.32
C TYR A 88 7.83 9.65 -8.96
N LYS A 89 8.27 10.75 -8.34
CA LYS A 89 8.79 10.71 -6.97
C LYS A 89 7.75 10.18 -5.97
N LYS A 90 6.48 10.51 -6.15
CA LYS A 90 5.39 10.02 -5.29
C LYS A 90 5.09 8.54 -5.51
N ALA A 91 4.96 8.09 -6.76
CA ALA A 91 4.81 6.67 -7.06
C ALA A 91 5.97 5.84 -6.48
N LEU A 92 7.21 6.32 -6.63
CA LEU A 92 8.41 5.66 -6.10
C LEU A 92 8.31 5.42 -4.59
N ILE A 93 7.80 6.38 -3.81
CA ILE A 93 7.62 6.23 -2.36
C ILE A 93 6.68 5.05 -2.04
N TYR A 94 5.56 4.94 -2.75
CA TYR A 94 4.59 3.86 -2.51
C TYR A 94 5.10 2.51 -3.01
N TRP A 95 5.79 2.46 -4.15
CA TRP A 95 6.48 1.26 -4.58
C TRP A 95 7.50 0.80 -3.55
N HIS A 96 8.28 1.73 -2.99
CA HIS A 96 9.26 1.40 -1.95
C HIS A 96 8.59 0.82 -0.70
N ARG A 97 7.50 1.44 -0.23
CA ARG A 97 6.73 0.93 0.93
C ARG A 97 6.18 -0.47 0.67
N ALA A 98 5.58 -0.72 -0.50
CA ALA A 98 5.05 -2.04 -0.86
C ALA A 98 6.16 -3.10 -0.96
N ALA A 99 7.33 -2.74 -1.53
CA ALA A 99 8.48 -3.64 -1.65
C ALA A 99 9.05 -4.09 -0.30
N ILE A 100 9.09 -3.19 0.69
CA ILE A 100 9.51 -3.49 2.06
C ILE A 100 8.54 -4.48 2.72
N GLN A 101 7.25 -4.37 2.45
CA GLN A 101 6.23 -5.29 2.97
C GLN A 101 6.16 -6.64 2.24
N GLY A 102 6.99 -6.84 1.21
CA GLY A 102 7.13 -8.13 0.53
C GLY A 102 6.53 -8.18 -0.88
N PHE A 103 5.98 -7.09 -1.41
CA PHE A 103 5.45 -7.10 -2.77
C PHE A 103 6.57 -7.18 -3.82
N HIS A 104 6.68 -8.31 -4.49
CA HIS A 104 7.81 -8.58 -5.38
C HIS A 104 7.82 -7.69 -6.64
N TYR A 105 6.66 -7.42 -7.23
CA TYR A 105 6.57 -6.58 -8.42
C TYR A 105 7.03 -5.14 -8.16
N ALA A 106 6.79 -4.61 -6.96
CA ALA A 106 7.30 -3.30 -6.57
C ALA A 106 8.84 -3.21 -6.64
N ARG A 107 9.56 -4.29 -6.33
CA ARG A 107 11.03 -4.31 -6.40
C ARG A 107 11.55 -4.13 -7.82
N ILE A 108 10.83 -4.70 -8.79
CA ILE A 108 11.13 -4.50 -10.22
C ILE A 108 10.89 -3.04 -10.58
N LYS A 109 9.74 -2.47 -10.17
CA LYS A 109 9.44 -1.06 -10.39
C LYS A 109 10.50 -0.13 -9.81
N LEU A 110 10.95 -0.38 -8.58
CA LEU A 110 12.06 0.39 -8.01
C LEU A 110 13.29 0.36 -8.92
N GLY A 111 13.64 -0.82 -9.46
CA GLY A 111 14.72 -0.96 -10.45
C GLY A 111 14.50 -0.07 -11.68
N ASP A 112 13.33 -0.15 -12.31
CA ASP A 112 12.96 0.67 -13.48
C ASP A 112 13.01 2.19 -13.19
N TYR A 113 12.88 2.59 -11.93
CA TYR A 113 12.98 3.99 -11.53
C TYR A 113 14.41 4.47 -11.30
N TYR A 114 15.32 3.58 -10.92
CA TYR A 114 16.73 3.89 -10.65
C TYR A 114 17.63 3.79 -11.89
N PHE A 115 17.22 3.04 -12.91
CA PHE A 115 17.99 2.74 -14.13
C PHE A 115 17.21 3.14 -15.38
#